data_AF-A0AAV2BFJ3-F1
#
_entry.id   AF-A0AAV2BFJ3-F1
#
_cell.length_a   1.000
_cell.length_b   1.000
_cell.length_c   1.000
_cell.angle_alpha   90.00
_cell.angle_beta   90.00
_cell.angle_gamma   90.00
#
_symmetry.space_group_name_H-M   'P 1'
#
loop_
_entity.id
_entity.type
_entity.pdbx_description
1 polymer ?
#
loop_
_entity_poly.entity_id
_entity_poly.type
_entity_poly.pdbx_seq_one_letter_code
_entity_poly.pdbx_strand_id
1 'polypeptide(L)'
;MGNRTASLLTDAQLKEISTPYATNAIQTRAQALRTQNNESKQREIHSKEDTSLSPNDDKEDISLRTEIQESVIFNLKQRPLLKISSYARMDRKQIFHDPFFWQHFQKQVQNKYWKCDFSNNLLLDSLTRDSKLYKDDTVFTKRRQNIITWLDNESQWETIILGACAESASQRLGPHSQILKNLHILEAFTDFTEHLNCFYSVASTMSIQGQVVQPVSQYSSQVHDIDKLDPAMLVGYSERFEDNIATSLWDLCVDRHVRVNPHHQGHNVWHSLDEDESSRNIRIEALREMVCDKVSRRMQKNLNGVICKDMWNVDIVFFQGLPQGWMDKADDIMKLMKLKGVSMIT
;
A
#
# COMPACT_ATOMS: atom_id res chain seq x y z
N MET A 1 17.54 30.24 -52.77
CA MET A 1 17.07 31.14 -51.70
C MET A 1 15.61 30.84 -51.49
N GLY A 2 15.29 30.24 -50.34
CA GLY A 2 14.15 29.35 -50.14
C GLY A 2 12.80 30.06 -50.03
N ASN A 3 11.86 29.60 -50.85
CA ASN A 3 10.47 30.04 -50.89
C ASN A 3 9.70 29.56 -49.65
N ARG A 4 8.93 30.48 -49.08
CA ARG A 4 7.85 30.20 -48.13
C ARG A 4 6.71 29.50 -48.87
N THR A 5 6.47 28.24 -48.54
CA THR A 5 5.23 27.53 -48.86
C THR A 5 4.47 27.32 -47.56
N ALA A 6 3.46 28.16 -47.35
CA ALA A 6 2.37 27.87 -46.44
C ALA A 6 1.54 26.73 -47.05
N SER A 7 1.59 25.55 -46.43
CA SER A 7 0.72 24.43 -46.78
C SER A 7 -0.51 24.48 -45.88
N LEU A 8 -1.64 24.79 -46.51
CA LEU A 8 -2.99 24.64 -45.99
C LEU A 8 -3.23 23.16 -45.68
N LEU A 9 -3.31 22.81 -44.40
CA LEU A 9 -3.97 21.59 -43.96
C LEU A 9 -5.43 21.93 -43.63
N THR A 10 -6.32 21.19 -44.28
CA THR A 10 -7.76 21.28 -44.14
C THR A 10 -8.20 20.69 -42.79
N ASP A 11 -9.31 21.18 -42.24
CA ASP A 11 -9.94 20.69 -40.99
C ASP A 11 -10.43 19.22 -41.04
N ALA A 12 -10.01 18.46 -42.06
CA ALA A 12 -10.37 17.07 -42.31
C ALA A 12 -9.21 16.07 -42.09
N GLN A 13 -8.03 16.49 -41.59
CA GLN A 13 -6.87 15.58 -41.40
C GLN A 13 -6.18 15.62 -40.01
N LEU A 14 -6.83 16.12 -38.96
CA LEU A 14 -6.36 15.94 -37.56
C LEU A 14 -7.41 15.28 -36.64
N LYS A 15 -8.32 14.50 -37.23
CA LYS A 15 -9.13 13.51 -36.51
C LYS A 15 -8.62 12.10 -36.83
N GLU A 16 -7.56 11.68 -36.13
CA GLU A 16 -7.24 10.26 -35.89
C GLU A 16 -5.90 10.14 -35.13
N ILE A 17 -5.91 10.36 -33.81
CA ILE A 17 -5.21 9.53 -32.81
C ILE A 17 -6.03 9.65 -31.52
N SER A 18 -7.09 8.83 -31.41
CA SER A 18 -7.79 8.56 -30.16
C SER A 18 -7.87 7.04 -30.05
N THR A 19 -7.18 6.48 -29.06
CA THR A 19 -7.20 5.05 -28.78
C THR A 19 -8.59 4.66 -28.21
N PRO A 20 -9.30 3.66 -28.78
CA PRO A 20 -10.72 3.43 -28.47
C PRO A 20 -11.00 2.40 -27.34
N TYR A 21 -10.11 2.26 -26.35
CA TYR A 21 -10.28 1.22 -25.31
C TYR A 21 -10.77 1.67 -23.92
N ALA A 22 -11.04 2.97 -23.71
CA ALA A 22 -11.55 3.44 -22.41
C ALA A 22 -12.98 4.01 -22.43
N THR A 23 -13.54 4.30 -23.61
CA THR A 23 -14.80 5.07 -23.71
C THR A 23 -16.03 4.18 -23.96
N ASN A 24 -15.87 2.98 -24.53
CA ASN A 24 -16.99 2.08 -24.83
C ASN A 24 -17.55 1.33 -23.61
N ALA A 25 -16.74 1.08 -22.57
CA ALA A 25 -17.22 0.37 -21.37
C ALA A 25 -18.17 1.22 -20.51
N ILE A 26 -17.98 2.54 -20.51
CA ILE A 26 -18.78 3.47 -19.70
C ILE A 26 -20.08 3.86 -20.44
N GLN A 27 -20.04 4.05 -21.76
CA GLN A 27 -21.23 4.34 -22.56
C GLN A 27 -22.17 3.14 -22.73
N THR A 28 -21.62 1.91 -22.90
CA THR A 28 -22.42 0.68 -22.97
C THR A 28 -23.14 0.39 -21.63
N ARG A 29 -22.50 0.73 -20.50
CA ARG A 29 -23.07 0.57 -19.16
C ARG A 29 -24.15 1.62 -18.84
N ALA A 30 -23.99 2.86 -19.31
CA ALA A 30 -24.98 3.91 -19.15
C ALA A 30 -26.24 3.72 -20.04
N GLN A 31 -26.09 3.11 -21.23
CA GLN A 31 -27.24 2.73 -22.07
C GLN A 31 -27.96 1.49 -21.53
N ALA A 32 -27.26 0.47 -21.02
CA ALA A 32 -27.88 -0.70 -20.39
C ALA A 32 -28.73 -0.34 -19.15
N LEU A 33 -28.24 0.60 -18.32
CA LEU A 33 -28.97 1.10 -17.14
C LEU A 33 -30.20 1.96 -17.50
N ARG A 34 -30.22 2.61 -18.67
CA ARG A 34 -31.39 3.38 -19.15
C ARG A 34 -32.47 2.49 -19.74
N THR A 35 -32.11 1.40 -20.42
CA THR A 35 -33.07 0.42 -20.94
C THR A 35 -33.70 -0.40 -19.80
N GLN A 36 -32.93 -0.80 -18.78
CA GLN A 36 -33.46 -1.48 -17.59
C GLN A 36 -34.41 -0.61 -16.75
N ASN A 37 -34.16 0.70 -16.61
CA ASN A 37 -35.05 1.58 -15.86
C ASN A 37 -36.38 1.88 -16.58
N ASN A 38 -36.40 1.85 -17.92
CA ASN A 38 -37.64 2.03 -18.69
C ASN A 38 -38.49 0.75 -18.74
N GLU A 39 -37.87 -0.44 -18.74
CA GLU A 39 -38.59 -1.72 -18.64
C GLU A 39 -39.13 -1.99 -17.22
N SER A 40 -38.41 -1.53 -16.18
CA SER A 40 -38.86 -1.67 -14.78
C SER A 40 -40.09 -0.80 -14.47
N LYS A 41 -40.18 0.41 -15.04
CA LYS A 41 -41.36 1.28 -14.91
C LYS A 41 -42.58 0.82 -15.70
N GLN A 42 -42.41 0.02 -16.76
CA GLN A 42 -43.55 -0.60 -17.46
C GLN A 42 -44.07 -1.86 -16.75
N ARG A 43 -43.25 -2.55 -15.94
CA ARG A 43 -43.67 -3.75 -15.20
C ARG A 43 -44.29 -3.47 -13.83
N GLU A 44 -44.00 -2.32 -13.20
CA GLU A 44 -44.66 -1.89 -11.95
C GLU A 44 -46.16 -1.55 -12.10
N ILE A 45 -46.67 -1.40 -13.33
CA ILE A 45 -48.09 -1.07 -13.58
C ILE A 45 -48.96 -2.33 -13.73
N HIS A 46 -48.38 -3.55 -13.75
CA HIS A 46 -49.12 -4.76 -14.19
C HIS A 46 -49.06 -6.03 -13.33
N SER A 47 -48.64 -6.01 -12.05
CA SER A 47 -48.84 -7.21 -11.21
C SER A 47 -49.13 -6.92 -9.74
N LYS A 48 -50.37 -6.52 -9.45
CA LYS A 48 -51.08 -7.12 -8.33
C LYS A 48 -51.73 -8.39 -8.88
N GLU A 49 -51.20 -9.56 -8.54
CA GLU A 49 -51.95 -10.81 -8.27
C GLU A 49 -50.98 -12.00 -8.13
N ASP A 50 -51.07 -12.59 -6.94
CA ASP A 50 -51.01 -14.01 -6.59
C ASP A 50 -49.74 -14.90 -6.67
N THR A 51 -49.74 -15.74 -5.64
CA THR A 51 -48.78 -16.70 -5.07
C THR A 51 -48.52 -17.96 -5.90
N SER A 52 -47.25 -18.43 -5.89
CA SER A 52 -46.78 -19.68 -5.25
C SER A 52 -45.68 -20.43 -6.03
N LEU A 53 -44.78 -21.04 -5.24
CA LEU A 53 -43.79 -22.11 -5.52
C LEU A 53 -42.37 -21.76 -6.03
N SER A 54 -41.39 -22.31 -5.30
CA SER A 54 -39.93 -22.43 -5.50
C SER A 54 -39.62 -23.61 -6.47
N PRO A 55 -38.39 -23.87 -7.02
CA PRO A 55 -37.07 -23.46 -6.49
C PRO A 55 -35.93 -23.10 -7.49
N ASN A 56 -34.91 -22.46 -6.89
CA ASN A 56 -33.47 -22.48 -7.16
C ASN A 56 -32.81 -21.83 -8.39
N ASP A 57 -31.67 -21.22 -8.01
CA ASP A 57 -30.42 -20.92 -8.70
C ASP A 57 -30.24 -19.59 -9.48
N ASP A 58 -29.01 -19.06 -9.31
CA ASP A 58 -28.36 -17.90 -9.94
C ASP A 58 -28.52 -16.52 -9.28
N LYS A 59 -28.13 -16.41 -8.00
CA LYS A 59 -27.73 -15.15 -7.36
C LYS A 59 -26.57 -15.32 -6.38
N GLU A 60 -25.36 -15.62 -6.85
CA GLU A 60 -24.17 -15.53 -5.99
C GLU A 60 -23.00 -14.72 -6.57
N ASP A 61 -22.96 -14.40 -7.87
CA ASP A 61 -21.69 -13.96 -8.48
C ASP A 61 -21.44 -12.44 -8.56
N ILE A 62 -22.36 -11.61 -8.04
CA ILE A 62 -22.20 -10.13 -8.03
C ILE A 62 -22.03 -9.58 -6.59
N SER A 63 -22.43 -10.33 -5.56
CA SER A 63 -22.28 -9.91 -4.14
C SER A 63 -20.82 -10.00 -3.66
N LEU A 64 -20.11 -11.05 -4.08
CA LEU A 64 -18.71 -11.32 -3.68
C LEU A 64 -17.72 -10.26 -4.17
N ARG A 65 -17.95 -9.62 -5.33
CA ARG A 65 -17.02 -8.62 -5.87
C ARG A 65 -17.10 -7.26 -5.18
N THR A 66 -18.24 -6.91 -4.57
CA THR A 66 -18.39 -5.66 -3.81
C THR A 66 -17.89 -5.82 -2.37
N GLU A 67 -18.08 -6.99 -1.76
CA GLU A 67 -17.60 -7.29 -0.40
C GLU A 67 -16.06 -7.43 -0.32
N ILE A 68 -15.39 -7.93 -1.37
CA ILE A 68 -13.93 -8.05 -1.38
C ILE A 68 -13.24 -6.68 -1.44
N GLN A 69 -13.75 -5.73 -2.23
CA GLN A 69 -13.21 -4.35 -2.25
C GLN A 69 -13.49 -3.60 -0.95
N GLU A 70 -14.63 -3.83 -0.30
CA GLU A 70 -14.90 -3.24 1.01
C GLU A 70 -14.05 -3.86 2.11
N SER A 71 -13.72 -5.15 2.10
CA SER A 71 -12.90 -5.80 3.15
C SER A 71 -11.43 -5.36 3.17
N VAL A 72 -10.82 -5.14 1.99
CA VAL A 72 -9.45 -4.59 1.86
C VAL A 72 -9.40 -3.14 2.37
N ILE A 73 -10.48 -2.39 2.18
CA ILE A 73 -10.63 -1.02 2.65
C ILE A 73 -11.06 -0.96 4.14
N PHE A 74 -11.83 -1.94 4.62
CA PHE A 74 -12.38 -1.99 5.99
C PHE A 74 -11.27 -2.21 7.04
N ASN A 75 -10.27 -3.04 6.72
CA ASN A 75 -9.11 -3.25 7.60
C ASN A 75 -8.14 -2.05 7.67
N LEU A 76 -8.25 -1.09 6.76
CA LEU A 76 -7.50 0.19 6.79
C LEU A 76 -8.35 1.38 7.30
N LYS A 77 -9.68 1.21 7.48
CA LYS A 77 -10.61 2.30 7.78
C LYS A 77 -10.93 2.56 9.25
N GLN A 78 -10.54 1.70 10.20
CA GLN A 78 -10.79 2.00 11.62
C GLN A 78 -9.62 1.64 12.52
N ARG A 79 -8.72 2.60 12.76
CA ARG A 79 -8.04 2.71 14.05
C ARG A 79 -7.88 4.18 14.44
N PRO A 80 -8.35 4.61 15.62
CA PRO A 80 -7.80 5.81 16.21
C PRO A 80 -6.32 5.53 16.49
N LEU A 81 -5.44 6.40 15.99
CA LEU A 81 -4.05 6.42 16.40
C LEU A 81 -4.01 6.65 17.91
N LEU A 82 -3.62 5.63 18.67
CA LEU A 82 -3.20 5.84 20.04
C LEU A 82 -2.01 6.80 19.99
N LYS A 83 -2.18 7.99 20.57
CA LYS A 83 -1.10 8.96 20.81
C LYS A 83 0.10 8.19 21.35
N ILE A 84 1.20 8.23 20.61
CA ILE A 84 2.49 7.66 21.01
C ILE A 84 2.95 8.47 22.23
N SER A 85 2.57 8.00 23.42
CA SER A 85 3.01 8.53 24.70
C SER A 85 4.35 7.89 25.04
N SER A 86 5.33 8.75 25.31
CA SER A 86 6.71 8.45 25.66
C SER A 86 6.82 7.48 26.84
N TYR A 87 7.28 6.24 26.61
CA TYR A 87 7.74 5.36 27.68
C TYR A 87 9.01 4.58 27.29
N ALA A 88 9.85 4.42 28.32
CA ALA A 88 11.21 3.88 28.40
C ALA A 88 11.68 2.94 27.28
N ARG A 89 12.72 3.39 26.56
CA ARG A 89 13.51 2.63 25.58
C ARG A 89 14.38 1.59 26.28
N MET A 90 14.08 0.31 26.13
CA MET A 90 15.13 -0.72 26.15
C MET A 90 15.89 -0.66 24.83
N ASP A 91 17.17 -1.02 24.88
CA ASP A 91 18.17 -0.93 23.82
C ASP A 91 17.77 -1.75 22.57
N ARG A 92 16.85 -1.20 21.76
CA ARG A 92 16.44 -1.78 20.48
C ARG A 92 17.63 -1.63 19.54
N LYS A 93 18.32 -2.73 19.22
CA LYS A 93 19.24 -2.75 18.08
C LYS A 93 18.46 -2.33 16.84
N GLN A 94 18.67 -1.10 16.40
CA GLN A 94 18.04 -0.54 15.20
C GLN A 94 18.61 -1.23 13.96
N ILE A 95 17.76 -1.64 13.02
CA ILE A 95 18.19 -2.35 11.81
C ILE A 95 19.21 -1.55 10.99
N PHE A 96 19.12 -0.22 11.02
CA PHE A 96 20.07 0.67 10.36
C PHE A 96 21.46 0.75 11.05
N HIS A 97 21.64 0.16 12.24
CA HIS A 97 22.98 -0.06 12.83
C HIS A 97 23.65 -1.34 12.36
N ASP A 98 22.93 -2.26 11.71
CA ASP A 98 23.53 -3.41 11.06
C ASP A 98 24.30 -2.95 9.81
N PRO A 99 25.64 -3.14 9.74
CA PRO A 99 26.43 -2.63 8.63
C PRO A 99 26.08 -3.26 7.27
N PHE A 100 25.69 -4.54 7.26
CA PHE A 100 25.34 -5.24 6.02
C PHE A 100 24.00 -4.74 5.50
N PHE A 101 23.01 -4.63 6.38
CA PHE A 101 21.73 -4.05 6.00
C PHE A 101 21.89 -2.59 5.58
N TRP A 102 22.64 -1.79 6.33
CA TRP A 102 22.85 -0.37 6.02
C TRP A 102 23.47 -0.19 4.64
N GLN A 103 24.53 -0.94 4.32
CA GLN A 103 25.16 -0.88 3.01
C GLN A 103 24.20 -1.29 1.88
N HIS A 104 23.42 -2.36 2.09
CA HIS A 104 22.41 -2.79 1.13
C HIS A 104 21.34 -1.72 0.93
N PHE A 105 20.77 -1.20 2.01
CA PHE A 105 19.74 -0.16 1.99
C PHE A 105 20.23 1.11 1.28
N GLN A 106 21.44 1.59 1.58
CA GLN A 106 22.06 2.72 0.89
C GLN A 106 22.11 2.49 -0.62
N LYS A 107 22.55 1.31 -1.04
CA LYS A 107 22.58 0.94 -2.46
C LYS A 107 21.19 0.94 -3.09
N GLN A 108 20.17 0.41 -2.41
CA GLN A 108 18.80 0.41 -2.95
C GLN A 108 18.22 1.83 -3.05
N VAL A 109 18.53 2.71 -2.09
CA VAL A 109 18.12 4.11 -2.14
C VAL A 109 18.79 4.86 -3.28
N GLN A 110 20.11 4.68 -3.47
CA GLN A 110 20.88 5.29 -4.57
C GLN A 110 20.49 4.72 -5.95
N ASN A 111 20.07 3.46 -6.01
CA ASN A 111 19.49 2.85 -7.20
C ASN A 111 18.04 3.28 -7.46
N LYS A 112 17.48 4.14 -6.60
CA LYS A 112 16.13 4.73 -6.72
C LYS A 112 15.03 3.69 -6.73
N TYR A 113 15.21 2.57 -6.03
CA TYR A 113 14.19 1.54 -5.95
C TYR A 113 12.93 1.97 -5.19
N TRP A 114 13.03 3.07 -4.44
CA TRP A 114 11.88 3.75 -3.84
C TRP A 114 11.00 4.49 -4.85
N LYS A 115 11.52 4.85 -6.03
CA LYS A 115 10.82 5.74 -6.96
C LYS A 115 9.55 5.08 -7.49
N CYS A 116 8.44 5.81 -7.39
CA CYS A 116 7.12 5.31 -7.77
C CYS A 116 6.66 5.78 -9.15
N ASP A 117 7.47 6.51 -9.92
CA ASP A 117 7.16 6.96 -11.28
C ASP A 117 5.75 7.56 -11.44
N PHE A 118 5.27 8.27 -10.41
CA PHE A 118 4.02 8.99 -10.47
C PHE A 118 4.09 10.11 -11.51
N SER A 119 2.92 10.54 -12.01
CA SER A 119 2.84 11.75 -12.84
C SER A 119 3.44 12.94 -12.10
N ASN A 120 4.26 13.75 -12.78
CA ASN A 120 4.88 14.95 -12.21
C ASN A 120 3.84 15.94 -11.65
N ASN A 121 2.61 15.90 -12.15
CA ASN A 121 1.52 16.76 -11.68
C ASN A 121 0.61 16.10 -10.65
N LEU A 122 0.85 14.85 -10.23
CA LEU A 122 -0.06 14.08 -9.36
C LEU A 122 -0.50 14.85 -8.11
N LEU A 123 0.45 15.50 -7.45
CA LEU A 123 0.22 16.26 -6.22
C LEU A 123 -0.64 17.51 -6.44
N LEU A 124 -0.55 18.11 -7.63
CA LEU A 124 -1.29 19.31 -8.02
C LEU A 124 -2.66 18.98 -8.61
N ASP A 125 -2.75 17.93 -9.44
CA ASP A 125 -3.95 17.52 -10.17
C ASP A 125 -5.12 17.19 -9.23
N SER A 126 -4.79 16.66 -8.05
CA SER A 126 -5.78 16.27 -7.03
C SER A 126 -6.03 17.33 -5.96
N LEU A 127 -5.25 18.41 -5.92
CA LEU A 127 -5.23 19.38 -4.82
C LEU A 127 -6.59 20.05 -4.61
N THR A 128 -7.19 20.58 -5.68
CA THR A 128 -8.51 21.24 -5.64
C THR A 128 -9.65 20.31 -5.23
N ARG A 129 -9.55 19.03 -5.57
CA ARG A 129 -10.55 18.02 -5.20
C ARG A 129 -10.42 17.67 -3.73
N ASP A 130 -9.21 17.34 -3.30
CA ASP A 130 -8.93 16.81 -1.97
C ASP A 130 -8.99 17.90 -0.89
N SER A 131 -8.70 19.17 -1.21
CA SER A 131 -8.81 20.29 -0.26
C SER A 131 -10.21 20.44 0.33
N LYS A 132 -11.26 20.06 -0.43
CA LYS A 132 -12.66 20.10 0.04
C LYS A 132 -12.95 19.12 1.17
N LEU A 133 -12.07 18.15 1.41
CA LEU A 133 -12.16 17.22 2.54
C LEU A 133 -11.71 17.86 3.86
N TYR A 134 -11.07 19.03 3.78
CA TYR A 134 -10.52 19.76 4.92
C TYR A 134 -11.38 20.97 5.27
N LYS A 135 -11.48 21.27 6.58
CA LYS A 135 -12.06 22.53 7.07
C LYS A 135 -11.08 23.70 6.91
N ASP A 136 -9.79 23.40 7.11
CA ASP A 136 -8.65 24.26 6.86
C ASP A 136 -7.61 23.40 6.13
N ASP A 137 -7.38 23.72 4.86
CA ASP A 137 -6.50 22.97 3.96
C ASP A 137 -5.10 23.60 3.86
N THR A 138 -4.77 24.59 4.69
CA THR A 138 -3.50 25.34 4.59
C THR A 138 -2.29 24.42 4.73
N VAL A 139 -2.27 23.57 5.76
CA VAL A 139 -1.17 22.61 6.00
C VAL A 139 -1.09 21.60 4.87
N PHE A 140 -2.23 21.05 4.45
CA PHE A 140 -2.36 20.12 3.34
C PHE A 140 -1.80 20.71 2.03
N THR A 141 -2.24 21.90 1.65
CA THR A 141 -1.83 22.59 0.42
C THR A 141 -0.34 22.90 0.45
N LYS A 142 0.16 23.40 1.58
CA LYS A 142 1.59 23.67 1.78
C LYS A 142 2.43 22.40 1.74
N ARG A 143 1.98 21.31 2.37
CA ARG A 143 2.63 19.98 2.35
C ARG A 143 2.82 19.51 0.90
N ARG A 144 1.75 19.53 0.11
CA ARG A 144 1.78 19.14 -1.32
C ARG A 144 2.66 20.04 -2.17
N GLN A 145 2.55 21.36 -2.01
CA GLN A 145 3.37 22.32 -2.78
C GLN A 145 4.85 22.21 -2.47
N ASN A 146 5.22 22.10 -1.19
CA ASN A 146 6.61 22.05 -0.77
C ASN A 146 7.31 20.76 -1.18
N ILE A 147 6.60 19.63 -1.28
CA ILE A 147 7.23 18.36 -1.62
C ILE A 147 7.58 18.26 -3.13
N ILE A 148 6.93 19.07 -3.99
CA ILE A 148 7.14 19.02 -5.45
C ILE A 148 8.59 19.31 -5.82
N THR A 149 9.25 20.24 -5.13
CA THR A 149 10.66 20.56 -5.39
C THR A 149 11.60 19.36 -5.15
N TRP A 150 11.15 18.35 -4.41
CA TRP A 150 11.90 17.13 -4.13
C TRP A 150 11.66 16.03 -5.16
N LEU A 151 10.55 16.08 -5.90
CA LEU A 151 10.30 15.17 -7.03
C LEU A 151 11.33 15.38 -8.15
N ASP A 152 11.77 16.63 -8.35
CA ASP A 152 12.76 16.99 -9.37
C ASP A 152 14.22 16.96 -8.85
N ASN A 153 14.43 16.79 -7.54
CA ASN A 153 15.76 16.80 -6.92
C ASN A 153 16.05 15.51 -6.14
N GLU A 154 16.13 14.41 -6.89
CA GLU A 154 16.30 13.05 -6.34
C GLU A 154 17.57 12.89 -5.51
N SER A 155 18.70 13.49 -5.91
CA SER A 155 19.96 13.36 -5.17
C SER A 155 19.88 14.02 -3.79
N GLN A 156 19.22 15.18 -3.70
CA GLN A 156 18.99 15.81 -2.41
C GLN A 156 18.02 14.97 -1.57
N TRP A 157 16.97 14.42 -2.19
CA TRP A 157 16.03 13.53 -1.51
C TRP A 157 16.71 12.28 -0.92
N GLU A 158 17.53 11.59 -1.68
CA GLU A 158 18.33 10.45 -1.23
C GLU A 158 19.18 10.82 0.00
N THR A 159 19.82 11.99 -0.03
CA THR A 159 20.63 12.50 1.09
C THR A 159 19.77 12.70 2.34
N ILE A 160 18.58 13.30 2.21
CA ILE A 160 17.66 13.49 3.33
C ILE A 160 17.18 12.16 3.90
N ILE A 161 16.78 11.21 3.05
CA ILE A 161 16.25 9.91 3.49
C ILE A 161 17.33 9.10 4.22
N LEU A 162 18.53 9.01 3.66
CA LEU A 162 19.64 8.31 4.31
C LEU A 162 20.04 8.98 5.62
N GLY A 163 20.14 10.32 5.63
CA GLY A 163 20.44 11.07 6.84
C GLY A 163 19.39 10.86 7.94
N ALA A 164 18.11 10.90 7.59
CA ALA A 164 17.01 10.68 8.53
C ALA A 164 16.96 9.24 9.05
N CYS A 165 17.28 8.22 8.23
CA CYS A 165 17.40 6.84 8.71
C CYS A 165 18.55 6.68 9.72
N ALA A 166 19.72 7.30 9.47
CA ALA A 166 20.85 7.26 10.39
C ALA A 166 20.54 7.99 11.73
N GLU A 167 19.85 9.12 11.65
CA GLU A 167 19.33 9.87 12.80
C GLU A 167 18.33 9.03 13.61
N SER A 168 17.39 8.36 12.94
CA SER A 168 16.45 7.41 13.54
C SER A 168 17.16 6.25 14.24
N ALA A 169 18.21 5.69 13.63
CA ALA A 169 19.02 4.62 14.21
C ALA A 169 19.67 5.05 15.53
N SER A 170 20.23 6.28 15.53
CA SER A 170 20.81 6.93 16.71
C SER A 170 19.77 7.45 17.69
N GLN A 171 18.48 7.33 17.34
CA GLN A 171 17.33 7.84 18.06
C GLN A 171 17.42 9.34 18.42
N ARG A 172 18.00 10.12 17.52
CA ARG A 172 18.21 11.58 17.65
C ARG A 172 17.47 12.27 16.51
N LEU A 173 16.77 13.36 16.83
CA LEU A 173 16.27 14.26 15.79
C LEU A 173 17.43 15.16 15.36
N GLY A 174 17.88 15.01 14.12
CA GLY A 174 18.91 15.84 13.52
C GLY A 174 18.36 16.72 12.39
N PRO A 175 19.26 17.35 11.60
CA PRO A 175 18.87 18.26 10.53
C PRO A 175 17.99 17.60 9.45
N HIS A 176 18.21 16.33 9.11
CA HIS A 176 17.44 15.67 8.06
C HIS A 176 16.01 15.36 8.54
N SER A 177 15.86 14.85 9.76
CA SER A 177 14.54 14.63 10.38
C SER A 177 13.78 15.95 10.54
N GLN A 178 14.47 17.06 10.83
CA GLN A 178 13.85 18.37 10.93
C GLN A 178 13.30 18.87 9.58
N ILE A 179 13.95 18.53 8.46
CA ILE A 179 13.42 18.82 7.12
C ILE A 179 12.12 18.04 6.90
N LEU A 180 12.10 16.72 7.17
CA LEU A 180 10.89 15.91 7.06
C LEU A 180 9.76 16.42 7.96
N LYS A 181 10.10 16.93 9.15
CA LYS A 181 9.15 17.55 10.07
C LYS A 181 8.54 18.84 9.49
N ASN A 182 9.36 19.70 8.90
CA ASN A 182 8.92 20.95 8.28
C ASN A 182 8.06 20.70 7.03
N LEU A 183 8.27 19.56 6.38
CA LEU A 183 7.45 19.07 5.27
C LEU A 183 6.18 18.35 5.76
N HIS A 184 5.96 18.19 7.06
CA HIS A 184 4.82 17.46 7.64
C HIS A 184 4.70 16.02 7.11
N ILE A 185 5.83 15.32 7.02
CA ILE A 185 5.89 13.90 6.60
C ILE A 185 6.77 13.03 7.53
N LEU A 186 7.25 13.60 8.63
CA LEU A 186 8.12 12.89 9.57
C LEU A 186 7.40 11.71 10.23
N GLU A 187 6.11 11.81 10.54
CA GLU A 187 5.40 10.71 11.22
C GLU A 187 5.23 9.49 10.30
N ALA A 188 4.85 9.71 9.03
CA ALA A 188 4.81 8.64 8.03
C ALA A 188 6.19 8.00 7.81
N PHE A 189 7.24 8.82 7.71
CA PHE A 189 8.62 8.32 7.62
C PHE A 189 9.03 7.51 8.86
N THR A 190 8.68 7.99 10.06
CA THR A 190 8.98 7.30 11.33
C THR A 190 8.22 5.98 11.42
N ASP A 191 6.96 5.92 10.96
CA ASP A 191 6.22 4.66 10.88
C ASP A 191 6.93 3.64 9.99
N PHE A 192 7.44 4.07 8.83
CA PHE A 192 8.23 3.23 7.95
C PHE A 192 9.50 2.71 8.64
N THR A 193 10.33 3.57 9.23
CA THR A 193 11.58 3.14 9.86
C THR A 193 11.35 2.21 11.05
N GLU A 194 10.35 2.49 11.88
CA GLU A 194 9.99 1.65 13.02
C GLU A 194 9.42 0.30 12.57
N HIS A 195 8.56 0.29 11.55
CA HIS A 195 8.01 -0.93 10.99
C HIS A 195 9.12 -1.78 10.37
N LEU A 196 10.03 -1.19 9.61
CA LEU A 196 11.17 -1.90 9.03
C LEU A 196 12.04 -2.55 10.11
N ASN A 197 12.32 -1.82 11.19
CA ASN A 197 13.04 -2.38 12.34
C ASN A 197 12.31 -3.59 12.96
N CYS A 198 10.99 -3.48 13.13
CA CYS A 198 10.16 -4.57 13.64
C CYS A 198 10.12 -5.76 12.67
N PHE A 199 9.99 -5.48 11.37
CA PHE A 199 9.95 -6.46 10.30
C PHE A 199 11.20 -7.33 10.31
N TYR A 200 12.40 -6.73 10.31
CA TYR A 200 13.64 -7.51 10.30
C TYR A 200 13.90 -8.27 11.61
N SER A 201 13.40 -7.77 12.74
CA SER A 201 13.44 -8.51 14.02
C SER A 201 12.58 -9.79 13.97
N VAL A 202 11.38 -9.69 13.40
CA VAL A 202 10.48 -10.83 13.18
C VAL A 202 11.06 -11.78 12.13
N ALA A 203 11.55 -11.26 11.01
CA ALA A 203 12.19 -12.03 9.95
C ALA A 203 13.39 -12.84 10.46
N SER A 204 14.22 -12.26 11.33
CA SER A 204 15.31 -12.98 12.01
C SER A 204 14.79 -14.13 12.86
N THR A 205 13.74 -13.88 13.65
CA THR A 205 13.09 -14.92 14.47
C THR A 205 12.50 -16.05 13.61
N MET A 206 11.85 -15.71 12.50
CA MET A 206 11.32 -16.68 11.52
C MET A 206 12.45 -17.50 10.88
N SER A 207 13.56 -16.85 10.51
CA SER A 207 14.69 -17.49 9.85
C SER A 207 15.37 -18.53 10.75
N ILE A 208 15.57 -18.23 12.05
CA ILE A 208 16.11 -19.17 13.05
C ILE A 208 15.26 -20.45 13.12
N GLN A 209 13.96 -20.34 12.88
CA GLN A 209 13.00 -21.44 12.97
C GLN A 209 12.71 -22.14 11.64
N GLY A 210 13.47 -21.80 10.58
CA GLY A 210 13.40 -22.40 9.25
C GLY A 210 12.38 -21.74 8.32
N GLN A 211 11.80 -20.60 8.71
CA GLN A 211 10.90 -19.80 7.87
C GLN A 211 11.66 -18.56 7.37
N VAL A 212 12.50 -18.74 6.34
CA VAL A 212 13.30 -17.64 5.78
C VAL A 212 12.38 -16.63 5.10
N VAL A 213 12.49 -15.36 5.50
CA VAL A 213 11.76 -14.24 4.91
C VAL A 213 12.69 -13.47 4.00
N GLN A 214 12.33 -13.35 2.73
CA GLN A 214 13.02 -12.51 1.74
C GLN A 214 11.98 -11.57 1.14
N PRO A 215 12.06 -10.24 1.39
CA PRO A 215 11.09 -9.31 0.87
C PRO A 215 11.04 -9.34 -0.66
N VAL A 216 9.88 -9.68 -1.21
CA VAL A 216 9.59 -9.52 -2.64
C VAL A 216 9.02 -8.12 -2.80
N SER A 217 9.87 -7.21 -3.24
CA SER A 217 9.57 -5.77 -3.29
C SER A 217 9.79 -5.21 -4.70
N GLN A 218 9.37 -3.97 -4.90
CA GLN A 218 9.57 -3.24 -6.14
C GLN A 218 11.03 -3.31 -6.62
N TYR A 219 11.21 -3.53 -7.93
CA TYR A 219 12.51 -3.61 -8.60
C TYR A 219 13.50 -4.60 -7.97
N SER A 220 12.99 -5.63 -7.29
CA SER A 220 13.81 -6.63 -6.60
C SER A 220 14.73 -6.01 -5.53
N SER A 221 14.29 -4.93 -4.87
CA SER A 221 15.10 -4.23 -3.88
C SER A 221 15.49 -5.08 -2.67
N GLN A 222 14.68 -6.09 -2.37
CA GLN A 222 14.77 -6.91 -1.15
C GLN A 222 14.71 -6.08 0.15
N VAL A 223 14.18 -4.87 0.07
CA VAL A 223 13.83 -4.01 1.21
C VAL A 223 12.32 -3.92 1.25
N HIS A 224 11.74 -4.38 2.35
CA HIS A 224 10.30 -4.35 2.56
C HIS A 224 9.77 -2.92 2.44
N ASP A 225 8.73 -2.74 1.63
CA ASP A 225 8.00 -1.48 1.43
C ASP A 225 8.88 -0.26 1.07
N ILE A 226 10.00 -0.46 0.37
CA ILE A 226 10.91 0.65 0.01
C ILE A 226 10.23 1.75 -0.81
N ASP A 227 9.16 1.41 -1.54
CA ASP A 227 8.34 2.35 -2.31
C ASP A 227 7.72 3.45 -1.44
N LYS A 228 7.52 3.21 -0.13
CA LYS A 228 7.03 4.23 0.82
C LYS A 228 7.97 5.42 0.97
N LEU A 229 9.23 5.32 0.54
CA LEU A 229 10.19 6.43 0.58
C LEU A 229 10.03 7.40 -0.60
N ASP A 230 9.15 7.12 -1.56
CA ASP A 230 8.77 8.11 -2.57
C ASP A 230 8.13 9.35 -1.91
N PRO A 231 8.51 10.57 -2.32
CA PRO A 231 7.95 11.79 -1.72
C PRO A 231 6.42 11.84 -1.77
N ALA A 232 5.79 11.39 -2.86
CA ALA A 232 4.34 11.39 -2.99
C ALA A 232 3.70 10.30 -2.11
N MET A 233 4.35 9.14 -1.94
CA MET A 233 3.93 8.12 -0.98
C MET A 233 3.94 8.67 0.43
N LEU A 234 5.03 9.31 0.88
CA LEU A 234 5.09 9.88 2.22
C LEU A 234 4.00 10.93 2.45
N VAL A 235 3.69 11.77 1.46
CA VAL A 235 2.58 12.74 1.57
C VAL A 235 1.22 12.03 1.71
N GLY A 236 0.92 11.07 0.83
CA GLY A 236 -0.35 10.34 0.88
C GLY A 236 -0.54 9.58 2.20
N TYR A 237 0.51 8.93 2.69
CA TYR A 237 0.50 8.26 3.99
C TYR A 237 0.37 9.25 5.15
N SER A 238 0.99 10.42 5.08
CA SER A 238 0.86 11.46 6.12
C SER A 238 -0.56 12.02 6.17
N GLU A 239 -1.19 12.27 5.02
CA GLU A 239 -2.60 12.70 4.96
C GLU A 239 -3.54 11.66 5.57
N ARG A 240 -3.27 10.37 5.33
CA ARG A 240 -4.07 9.30 5.92
C ARG A 240 -3.84 9.14 7.41
N PHE A 241 -2.58 9.14 7.84
CA PHE A 241 -2.23 8.82 9.23
C PHE A 241 -2.41 10.04 10.14
N GLU A 242 -1.83 11.17 9.79
CA GLU A 242 -1.84 12.37 10.63
C GLU A 242 -3.22 13.04 10.61
N ASP A 243 -3.83 13.18 9.42
CA ASP A 243 -5.07 13.94 9.27
C ASP A 243 -6.33 13.05 9.34
N ASN A 244 -6.16 11.72 9.28
CA ASN A 244 -7.23 10.73 9.20
C ASN A 244 -8.18 10.97 8.02
N ILE A 245 -7.65 11.42 6.87
CA ILE A 245 -8.43 11.69 5.66
C ILE A 245 -8.03 10.71 4.56
N ALA A 246 -9.01 10.12 3.89
CA ALA A 246 -8.79 9.30 2.69
C ALA A 246 -8.85 10.22 1.46
N THR A 247 -7.69 10.75 1.08
CA THR A 247 -7.55 11.57 -0.12
C THR A 247 -7.41 10.71 -1.37
N SER A 248 -7.63 11.30 -2.54
CA SER A 248 -7.40 10.57 -3.78
C SER A 248 -5.92 10.22 -4.03
N LEU A 249 -5.00 11.01 -3.47
CA LEU A 249 -3.57 10.70 -3.45
C LEU A 249 -3.31 9.43 -2.62
N TRP A 250 -3.88 9.36 -1.41
CA TRP A 250 -3.81 8.15 -0.59
C TRP A 250 -4.31 6.91 -1.33
N ASP A 251 -5.47 6.99 -1.97
CA ASP A 251 -6.04 5.85 -2.70
C ASP A 251 -5.10 5.38 -3.83
N LEU A 252 -4.49 6.32 -4.58
CA LEU A 252 -3.52 5.98 -5.62
C LEU A 252 -2.24 5.36 -5.05
N CYS A 253 -1.74 5.89 -3.93
CA CYS A 253 -0.56 5.37 -3.24
C CYS A 253 -0.78 3.93 -2.76
N VAL A 254 -1.95 3.63 -2.17
CA VAL A 254 -2.29 2.27 -1.73
C VAL A 254 -2.45 1.32 -2.92
N ASP A 255 -3.17 1.73 -3.97
CA ASP A 255 -3.36 0.90 -5.17
C ASP A 255 -2.01 0.57 -5.83
N ARG A 256 -1.08 1.53 -5.89
CA ARG A 256 0.28 1.26 -6.34
C ARG A 256 0.99 0.27 -5.41
N HIS A 257 1.02 0.56 -4.11
CA HIS A 257 1.73 -0.24 -3.11
C HIS A 257 1.32 -1.71 -3.16
N VAL A 258 0.02 -1.97 -3.22
CA VAL A 258 -0.56 -3.32 -3.33
C VAL A 258 -0.12 -4.01 -4.62
N ARG A 259 0.00 -3.29 -5.74
CA ARG A 259 0.35 -3.84 -7.06
C ARG A 259 1.82 -4.24 -7.18
N VAL A 260 2.72 -3.57 -6.45
CA VAL A 260 4.18 -3.81 -6.58
C VAL A 260 4.76 -4.66 -5.46
N ASN A 261 3.96 -4.92 -4.41
CA ASN A 261 4.36 -5.73 -3.26
C ASN A 261 3.48 -6.99 -3.17
N PRO A 262 3.96 -8.15 -3.64
CA PRO A 262 3.18 -9.38 -3.75
C PRO A 262 2.66 -9.93 -2.41
N HIS A 263 3.25 -9.53 -1.30
CA HIS A 263 2.83 -9.94 0.03
C HIS A 263 1.49 -9.33 0.48
N HIS A 264 0.85 -8.45 -0.31
CA HIS A 264 -0.51 -7.99 -0.02
C HIS A 264 -1.57 -8.90 -0.63
N GLN A 265 -2.63 -9.21 0.11
CA GLN A 265 -3.72 -10.09 -0.34
C GLN A 265 -4.45 -9.60 -1.60
N GLY A 266 -4.41 -8.29 -1.88
CA GLY A 266 -5.00 -7.69 -3.08
C GLY A 266 -4.12 -7.83 -4.32
N HIS A 267 -2.90 -8.36 -4.20
CA HIS A 267 -2.00 -8.54 -5.33
C HIS A 267 -2.45 -9.72 -6.21
N ASN A 268 -2.30 -9.58 -7.53
CA ASN A 268 -2.78 -10.56 -8.51
C ASN A 268 -2.11 -11.94 -8.39
N VAL A 269 -0.92 -12.03 -7.76
CA VAL A 269 -0.21 -13.30 -7.55
C VAL A 269 -1.08 -14.35 -6.84
N TRP A 270 -1.96 -13.92 -5.93
CA TRP A 270 -2.82 -14.79 -5.14
C TRP A 270 -3.99 -15.37 -5.94
N HIS A 271 -4.35 -14.71 -7.04
CA HIS A 271 -5.55 -14.99 -7.82
C HIS A 271 -5.24 -15.49 -9.24
N SER A 272 -3.95 -15.58 -9.61
CA SER A 272 -3.55 -16.19 -10.88
C SER A 272 -3.84 -17.69 -10.87
N LEU A 273 -4.32 -18.21 -12.00
CA LEU A 273 -4.55 -19.64 -12.25
C LEU A 273 -3.26 -20.41 -12.57
N ASP A 274 -2.12 -19.71 -12.69
CA ASP A 274 -0.84 -20.35 -12.96
C ASP A 274 -0.38 -21.13 -11.72
N GLU A 275 -0.27 -22.44 -11.87
CA GLU A 275 0.13 -23.39 -10.81
C GLU A 275 1.53 -23.97 -11.07
N ASP A 276 2.33 -23.31 -11.91
CA ASP A 276 3.71 -23.73 -12.11
C ASP A 276 4.56 -23.54 -10.82
N GLU A 277 5.70 -24.23 -10.78
CA GLU A 277 6.57 -24.24 -9.62
C GLU A 277 7.10 -22.83 -9.28
N SER A 278 7.36 -22.01 -10.29
CA SER A 278 7.82 -20.63 -10.13
C SER A 278 6.78 -19.77 -9.40
N SER A 279 5.53 -19.80 -9.87
CA SER A 279 4.39 -19.07 -9.31
C SER A 279 4.11 -19.52 -7.88
N ARG A 280 4.20 -20.82 -7.62
CA ARG A 280 4.07 -21.37 -6.26
C ARG A 280 5.19 -20.90 -5.34
N ASN A 281 6.43 -20.85 -5.81
CA ASN A 281 7.56 -20.36 -5.02
C ASN A 281 7.39 -18.88 -4.65
N ILE A 282 6.98 -18.04 -5.60
CA ILE A 282 6.69 -16.61 -5.35
C ILE A 282 5.58 -16.46 -4.29
N ARG A 283 4.50 -17.24 -4.37
CA ARG A 283 3.42 -17.20 -3.36
C ARG A 283 3.90 -17.64 -1.98
N ILE A 284 4.80 -18.63 -1.89
CA ILE A 284 5.37 -19.06 -0.61
C ILE A 284 6.24 -17.95 0.00
N GLU A 285 7.08 -17.30 -0.80
CA GLU A 285 7.91 -16.18 -0.37
C GLU A 285 7.05 -14.99 0.08
N ALA A 286 6.07 -14.61 -0.73
CA ALA A 286 5.10 -13.57 -0.43
C ALA A 286 4.27 -13.89 0.84
N LEU A 287 3.93 -15.16 1.09
CA LEU A 287 3.18 -15.58 2.29
C LEU A 287 4.02 -15.37 3.54
N ARG A 288 5.29 -15.77 3.50
CA ARG A 288 6.22 -15.60 4.64
C ARG A 288 6.44 -14.13 4.93
N GLU A 289 6.62 -13.32 3.89
CA GLU A 289 6.68 -11.86 4.04
C GLU A 289 5.38 -11.29 4.61
N MET A 290 4.21 -11.72 4.15
CA MET A 290 2.92 -11.26 4.68
C MET A 290 2.76 -11.59 6.16
N VAL A 291 3.08 -12.83 6.58
CA VAL A 291 3.05 -13.21 7.99
C VAL A 291 4.01 -12.33 8.80
N CYS A 292 5.24 -12.12 8.29
CA CYS A 292 6.22 -11.23 8.91
C CYS A 292 5.70 -9.79 9.04
N ASP A 293 5.06 -9.25 8.00
CA ASP A 293 4.42 -7.93 8.00
C ASP A 293 3.34 -7.83 9.10
N LYS A 294 2.38 -8.76 9.16
CA LYS A 294 1.31 -8.68 10.16
C LYS A 294 1.82 -8.83 11.59
N VAL A 295 2.75 -9.76 11.82
CA VAL A 295 3.38 -9.96 13.14
C VAL A 295 4.22 -8.75 13.54
N SER A 296 4.99 -8.18 12.61
CA SER A 296 5.79 -6.99 12.89
C SER A 296 4.94 -5.75 13.15
N ARG A 297 3.79 -5.61 12.50
CA ARG A 297 2.80 -4.55 12.82
C ARG A 297 2.20 -4.72 14.20
N ARG A 298 1.87 -5.95 14.61
CA ARG A 298 1.46 -6.22 16.00
C ARG A 298 2.58 -5.88 16.99
N MET A 299 3.81 -6.29 16.68
CA MET A 299 4.96 -5.99 17.51
C MET A 299 5.17 -4.48 17.67
N GLN A 300 5.08 -3.73 16.57
CA GLN A 300 5.20 -2.27 16.55
C GLN A 300 4.07 -1.59 17.35
N LYS A 301 2.80 -1.91 17.05
CA LYS A 301 1.64 -1.12 17.50
C LYS A 301 1.02 -1.60 18.82
N ASN A 302 1.20 -2.86 19.19
CA ASN A 302 0.55 -3.45 20.37
C ASN A 302 1.55 -3.88 21.45
N LEU A 303 2.79 -4.21 21.05
CA LEU A 303 3.81 -4.76 21.96
C LEU A 303 5.01 -3.84 22.11
N ASN A 304 4.94 -2.61 21.60
CA ASN A 304 5.99 -1.60 21.74
C ASN A 304 7.39 -2.11 21.34
N GLY A 305 7.47 -2.90 20.26
CA GLY A 305 8.72 -3.45 19.74
C GLY A 305 9.28 -4.64 20.53
N VAL A 306 8.54 -5.21 21.49
CA VAL A 306 9.01 -6.32 22.33
C VAL A 306 8.83 -7.66 21.60
N ILE A 307 9.94 -8.38 21.44
CA ILE A 307 9.93 -9.77 20.97
C ILE A 307 9.45 -10.66 22.14
N CYS A 308 8.30 -11.29 21.97
CA CYS A 308 7.73 -12.21 22.95
C CYS A 308 6.76 -13.18 22.28
N LYS A 309 6.33 -14.22 23.02
CA LYS A 309 5.38 -15.22 22.52
C LYS A 309 4.06 -14.61 22.00
N ASP A 310 3.64 -13.47 22.53
CA ASP A 310 2.37 -12.84 22.19
C ASP A 310 2.39 -12.14 20.84
N MET A 311 3.55 -11.96 20.21
CA MET A 311 3.66 -11.37 18.88
C MET A 311 3.03 -12.26 17.79
N TRP A 312 2.96 -13.57 18.02
CA TRP A 312 2.34 -14.53 17.11
C TRP A 312 0.80 -14.56 17.19
N ASN A 313 0.20 -13.85 18.14
CA ASN A 313 -1.26 -13.77 18.27
C ASN A 313 -1.84 -12.72 17.30
N VAL A 314 -1.66 -12.97 16.00
CA VAL A 314 -2.27 -12.21 14.91
C VAL A 314 -3.55 -12.94 14.49
N ASP A 315 -4.65 -12.20 14.35
CA ASP A 315 -5.93 -12.75 13.92
C ASP A 315 -5.88 -13.13 12.43
N ILE A 316 -6.40 -14.32 12.09
CA ILE A 316 -6.45 -14.82 10.72
C ILE A 316 -7.30 -13.91 9.81
N VAL A 317 -8.19 -13.09 10.39
CA VAL A 317 -8.96 -12.06 9.68
C VAL A 317 -8.07 -11.09 8.89
N PHE A 318 -6.82 -10.85 9.33
CA PHE A 318 -5.88 -9.98 8.61
C PHE A 318 -5.38 -10.55 7.29
N PHE A 319 -5.67 -11.82 7.02
CA PHE A 319 -5.34 -12.54 5.79
C PHE A 319 -6.56 -12.73 4.88
N GLN A 320 -7.73 -12.21 5.25
CA GLN A 320 -8.93 -12.24 4.41
C GLN A 320 -8.65 -11.60 3.05
N GLY A 321 -9.05 -12.30 1.99
CA GLY A 321 -8.74 -11.95 0.60
C GLY A 321 -7.74 -12.91 -0.05
N LEU A 322 -7.04 -13.73 0.74
CA LEU A 322 -6.32 -14.88 0.21
C LEU A 322 -7.27 -16.05 -0.10
N PRO A 323 -6.95 -16.92 -1.09
CA PRO A 323 -7.61 -18.21 -1.22
C PRO A 323 -7.45 -19.05 0.07
N GLN A 324 -8.46 -19.84 0.42
CA GLN A 324 -8.50 -20.54 1.72
C GLN A 324 -7.25 -21.37 2.01
N GLY A 325 -6.72 -22.11 1.02
CA GLY A 325 -5.51 -22.91 1.21
C GLY A 325 -4.26 -22.09 1.54
N TRP A 326 -4.21 -20.81 1.21
CA TRP A 326 -3.14 -19.90 1.61
C TRP A 326 -3.38 -19.28 3.00
N MET A 327 -4.63 -19.04 3.37
CA MET A 327 -4.99 -18.65 4.74
C MET A 327 -4.62 -19.77 5.73
N ASP A 328 -4.95 -21.02 5.42
CA ASP A 328 -4.61 -22.18 6.25
C ASP A 328 -3.09 -22.29 6.43
N LYS A 329 -2.31 -22.08 5.36
CA LYS A 329 -0.85 -22.05 5.43
C LYS A 329 -0.31 -20.90 6.28
N ALA A 330 -0.93 -19.71 6.23
CA ALA A 330 -0.53 -18.60 7.10
C ALA A 330 -0.76 -18.94 8.57
N ASP A 331 -1.91 -19.53 8.90
CA ASP A 331 -2.25 -20.00 10.25
C ASP A 331 -1.27 -21.08 10.73
N ASP A 332 -0.93 -22.05 9.88
CA ASP A 332 0.07 -23.09 10.17
C ASP A 332 1.46 -22.50 10.46
N ILE A 333 1.92 -21.50 9.69
CA ILE A 333 3.17 -20.79 9.96
C ILE A 333 3.10 -20.12 11.33
N MET A 334 2.02 -19.37 11.62
CA MET A 334 1.89 -18.67 12.91
C MET A 334 1.84 -19.64 14.10
N LYS A 335 1.11 -20.76 13.99
CA LYS A 335 1.07 -21.83 15.00
C LYS A 335 2.44 -22.45 15.21
N LEU A 336 3.14 -22.79 14.13
CA LEU A 336 4.50 -23.34 14.18
C LEU A 336 5.45 -22.39 14.92
N MET A 337 5.43 -21.10 14.55
CA MET A 337 6.27 -20.06 15.15
C MET A 337 5.94 -19.86 16.63
N LYS A 338 4.66 -19.95 17.01
CA LYS A 338 4.21 -19.89 18.41
C LYS A 338 4.71 -21.08 19.22
N LEU A 339 4.63 -22.29 18.68
CA LEU A 339 5.10 -23.51 19.35
C LEU A 339 6.62 -23.50 19.56
N LYS A 340 7.39 -23.16 18.52
CA LYS A 340 8.85 -23.09 18.58
C LYS A 340 9.37 -21.85 19.34
N GLY A 341 8.62 -20.76 19.36
CA GLY A 341 8.99 -19.55 20.12
C GLY A 341 8.99 -19.76 21.64
N VAL A 342 8.25 -20.75 22.16
CA VAL A 342 8.26 -21.10 23.58
C VAL A 342 9.63 -21.62 24.03
N SER A 343 10.37 -22.32 23.16
CA SER A 343 11.66 -22.93 23.52
C SER A 343 12.87 -21.99 23.47
N MET A 344 12.71 -20.74 23.01
CA MET A 344 13.81 -19.75 22.98
C MET A 344 13.71 -18.70 24.10
N ILE A 345 12.62 -18.68 24.86
CA ILE A 345 12.40 -17.73 25.99
C ILE A 345 12.62 -18.43 27.34
N THR A 346 12.64 -19.76 27.37
CA THR A 346 13.05 -20.61 28.50
C THR A 346 14.49 -21.03 28.35
#